data_AF-A0A6F7ZU32-F1
#
_entry.id   AF-A0A6F7ZU32-F1
#
_cell.length_a   1.000
_cell.length_b   1.000
_cell.length_c   1.000
_cell.angle_alpha   90.00
_cell.angle_beta   90.00
_cell.angle_gamma   90.00
#
_symmetry.space_group_name_H-M   'P 1'
#
loop_
_entity.id
_entity.type
_entity.pdbx_description
1 polymer ?
#
loop_
_entity_poly.entity_id
_entity_poly.type
_entity_poly.pdbx_seq_one_letter_code
_entity_poly.pdbx_strand_id
1 'polypeptide(L)'
;NSVRPSELLQMELLALNKLKWDLASVTPHDFIEHFLAKLPIHQSSKQILRKHAQTFVALCATDVNFIASPPSMIAAGSVAAAVQGLYLKSTDSCLSSQNLTNF
;
A
#
# COMPACT_ATOMS: atom_id res chain seq x y z
N ASN A 1 -30.06 -4.13 10.73
CA ASN A 1 -30.01 -3.40 9.45
C ASN A 1 -30.20 -1.92 9.71
N SER A 2 -29.09 -1.20 9.90
CA SER A 2 -29.11 0.22 10.31
C SER A 2 -29.21 1.22 9.14
N VAL A 3 -29.14 0.73 7.89
CA VAL A 3 -29.22 1.54 6.67
C VAL A 3 -30.08 0.80 5.64
N ARG A 4 -30.99 1.51 4.96
CA ARG A 4 -31.85 1.00 3.88
C ARG A 4 -31.21 1.28 2.51
N PRO A 5 -31.50 0.46 1.48
CA PRO A 5 -30.95 0.68 0.13
C PRO A 5 -31.24 2.06 -0.46
N SER A 6 -32.42 2.64 -0.17
CA SER A 6 -32.79 3.98 -0.62
C SER A 6 -31.89 5.08 -0.03
N GLU A 7 -31.43 4.91 1.20
CA GLU A 7 -30.53 5.86 1.88
C GLU A 7 -29.12 5.79 1.27
N LEU A 8 -28.68 4.61 0.85
CA LEU A 8 -27.41 4.45 0.14
C LEU A 8 -27.40 5.17 -1.21
N LEU A 9 -28.47 5.06 -2.00
CA LEU A 9 -28.58 5.75 -3.29
C LEU A 9 -28.60 7.28 -3.13
N GLN A 10 -29.23 7.79 -2.07
CA GLN A 10 -29.19 9.21 -1.74
C GLN A 10 -27.77 9.66 -1.38
N MET A 11 -27.05 8.85 -0.59
CA MET A 11 -25.66 9.13 -0.23
C MET A 11 -24.71 9.05 -1.43
N GLU A 12 -24.91 8.10 -2.34
CA GLU A 12 -24.16 8.00 -3.59
C GLU A 12 -24.31 9.29 -4.41
N LEU A 13 -25.55 9.70 -4.72
CA LEU A 13 -25.81 10.94 -5.45
C LEU A 13 -25.25 12.18 -4.74
N LEU A 14 -25.35 12.24 -3.41
CA LEU A 14 -24.78 13.33 -2.62
C LEU A 14 -23.26 13.39 -2.77
N ALA A 15 -22.55 12.26 -2.61
CA ALA A 15 -21.10 12.19 -2.72
C ALA A 15 -20.61 12.55 -4.14
N LEU A 16 -21.25 11.97 -5.17
CA LEU A 16 -20.92 12.25 -6.58
C LEU A 16 -21.05 13.75 -6.91
N ASN A 17 -22.14 14.38 -6.48
CA ASN A 17 -22.35 15.80 -6.71
C ASN A 17 -21.36 16.68 -5.94
N LYS A 18 -21.01 16.31 -4.69
CA LYS A 18 -20.01 17.06 -3.90
C LYS A 18 -18.60 16.96 -4.49
N LEU A 19 -18.24 15.81 -5.06
CA LEU A 19 -16.99 15.60 -5.80
C LEU A 19 -17.04 16.17 -7.23
N LYS A 20 -18.16 16.76 -7.66
CA LYS A 20 -18.37 17.24 -9.04
C LYS A 20 -18.09 16.15 -10.09
N TRP A 21 -18.42 14.90 -9.77
CA TRP A 21 -18.16 13.73 -10.60
C TRP A 21 -16.67 13.45 -10.88
N ASP A 22 -15.75 14.08 -10.14
CA ASP A 22 -14.31 13.78 -10.22
C ASP A 22 -13.97 12.52 -9.40
N LEU A 23 -14.16 11.37 -10.03
CA LEU A 23 -13.88 10.05 -9.44
C LEU A 23 -12.54 9.46 -9.87
N ALA A 24 -11.88 10.07 -10.86
CA ALA A 24 -10.64 9.57 -11.46
C ALA A 24 -9.40 10.05 -10.69
N SER A 25 -9.51 10.17 -9.37
CA SER A 25 -8.41 10.62 -8.52
C SER A 25 -7.29 9.59 -8.49
N VAL A 26 -6.04 10.08 -8.52
CA VAL A 26 -4.86 9.23 -8.47
C VAL A 26 -4.75 8.58 -7.09
N THR A 27 -4.44 7.28 -7.07
CA THR A 27 -4.28 6.49 -5.86
C THR A 27 -2.80 6.18 -5.59
N PRO A 28 -2.44 5.80 -4.34
CA PRO A 28 -1.08 5.33 -4.06
C PRO A 28 -0.68 4.11 -4.91
N HIS A 29 -1.65 3.30 -5.34
CA HIS A 29 -1.41 2.11 -6.15
C HIS A 29 -0.82 2.45 -7.53
N ASP A 30 -1.24 3.56 -8.14
CA ASP A 30 -0.72 4.03 -9.43
C ASP A 30 0.79 4.31 -9.35
N PHE A 31 1.22 4.89 -8.23
CA PHE A 31 2.63 5.18 -7.96
C PHE A 31 3.42 3.93 -7.56
N ILE A 32 2.83 2.97 -6.84
CA ILE A 32 3.51 1.72 -6.46
C ILE A 32 3.98 0.98 -7.71
N GLU A 33 3.12 0.81 -8.71
CA GLU A 33 3.52 0.14 -9.96
C GLU A 33 4.64 0.89 -10.68
N HIS A 34 4.54 2.22 -10.71
CA HIS A 34 5.58 3.06 -11.31
C HIS A 34 6.93 2.92 -10.61
N PHE A 35 6.95 2.89 -9.27
CA PHE A 35 8.17 2.71 -8.50
C PHE A 35 8.75 1.29 -8.63
N LEU A 36 7.92 0.26 -8.56
CA LEU A 36 8.35 -1.14 -8.75
C LEU A 36 8.91 -1.38 -10.15
N ALA A 37 8.37 -0.74 -11.18
CA ALA A 37 8.90 -0.83 -12.54
C ALA A 37 10.33 -0.32 -12.63
N LYS A 38 10.67 0.75 -11.90
CA LYS A 38 12.00 1.39 -11.89
C LYS A 38 13.04 0.72 -11.00
N LEU A 39 12.62 -0.14 -10.07
CA LEU A 39 13.55 -0.83 -9.17
C LEU A 39 14.26 -2.01 -9.87
N PRO A 40 15.60 -2.11 -9.75
CA PRO A 40 16.40 -3.21 -10.32
C PRO A 40 16.33 -4.47 -9.45
N ILE A 41 15.13 -5.03 -9.29
CA ILE A 41 14.86 -6.20 -8.43
C ILE A 41 14.18 -7.31 -9.22
N HIS A 42 14.38 -8.57 -8.81
CA HIS A 42 13.72 -9.72 -9.43
C HIS A 42 12.20 -9.64 -9.35
N GLN A 43 11.53 -10.15 -10.39
CA GLN A 43 10.07 -10.14 -10.50
C GLN A 43 9.36 -10.84 -9.33
N SER A 44 9.95 -11.91 -8.79
CA SER A 44 9.47 -12.61 -7.59
C SER A 44 9.44 -11.69 -6.37
N SER A 45 10.51 -10.92 -6.14
CA SER A 45 10.59 -9.92 -5.07
C SER A 45 9.62 -8.76 -5.29
N LYS A 46 9.38 -8.33 -6.54
CA LYS A 46 8.39 -7.28 -6.85
C LYS A 46 6.98 -7.66 -6.38
N GLN A 47 6.59 -8.94 -6.51
CA GLN A 47 5.27 -9.40 -6.04
C GLN A 47 5.13 -9.31 -4.53
N ILE A 48 6.19 -9.66 -3.78
CA ILE A 48 6.20 -9.59 -2.32
C ILE A 48 6.18 -8.12 -1.87
N LEU A 49 7.01 -7.26 -2.47
CA LEU A 49 7.02 -5.83 -2.20
C LEU A 49 5.68 -5.18 -2.47
N ARG A 50 5.02 -5.51 -3.59
CA ARG A 50 3.70 -5.01 -3.92
C ARG A 50 2.70 -5.32 -2.82
N LYS A 51 2.64 -6.58 -2.37
CA LYS A 51 1.73 -7.00 -1.28
C LYS A 51 2.01 -6.22 0.01
N HIS A 52 3.28 -6.10 0.41
CA HIS A 52 3.63 -5.34 1.60
C HIS A 52 3.31 -3.85 1.48
N ALA A 53 3.61 -3.24 0.34
CA ALA A 53 3.29 -1.84 0.08
C ALA A 53 1.77 -1.60 0.12
N GLN A 54 0.96 -2.50 -0.46
CA GLN A 54 -0.51 -2.43 -0.38
C GLN A 54 -1.02 -2.53 1.06
N THR A 55 -0.41 -3.38 1.90
CA THR A 55 -0.73 -3.43 3.33
C THR A 55 -0.42 -2.11 4.02
N PHE A 56 0.74 -1.51 3.77
CA PHE A 56 1.09 -0.21 4.33
C PHE A 56 0.17 0.92 3.84
N VAL A 57 -0.22 0.92 2.55
CA VAL A 57 -1.22 1.87 2.03
C VAL A 57 -2.55 1.72 2.76
N ALA A 58 -3.02 0.49 2.99
CA ALA A 58 -4.25 0.23 3.72
C ALA A 58 -4.16 0.70 5.18
N LEU A 59 -3.02 0.49 5.83
CA LEU A 59 -2.76 1.00 7.18
C LEU A 59 -2.79 2.54 7.20
N CYS A 60 -2.09 3.19 6.26
CA CYS A 60 -2.10 4.64 6.15
C CYS A 60 -3.52 5.16 5.94
N ALA A 61 -4.34 4.52 5.11
CA ALA A 61 -5.72 4.95 4.85
C ALA A 61 -6.64 4.93 6.09
N THR A 62 -6.25 4.24 7.17
CA THR A 62 -6.97 4.26 8.46
C THR A 62 -6.50 5.37 9.40
N ASP A 63 -5.38 6.03 9.10
CA ASP A 63 -4.78 7.07 9.91
C ASP A 63 -5.14 8.47 9.37
N VAL A 64 -5.39 9.42 10.26
CA VAL A 64 -5.73 10.81 9.92
C VAL A 64 -4.62 11.52 9.13
N ASN A 65 -3.36 11.09 9.30
CA ASN A 65 -2.21 11.62 8.57
C ASN A 65 -2.26 11.31 7.06
N PHE A 66 -3.10 10.37 6.61
CA PHE A 66 -3.36 10.13 5.19
C PHE A 66 -3.95 11.35 4.50
N ILE A 67 -4.81 12.10 5.19
CA ILE A 67 -5.47 13.30 4.63
C ILE A 67 -4.43 14.38 4.30
N ALA A 68 -3.34 14.44 5.07
CA ALA A 68 -2.27 15.43 4.90
C ALA A 68 -1.21 15.02 3.87
N SER A 69 -1.20 13.76 3.42
CA SER A 69 -0.13 13.21 2.58
C SER A 69 -0.64 12.94 1.16
N PRO A 70 0.03 13.43 0.10
CA PRO A 70 -0.38 13.11 -1.27
C PRO A 70 -0.17 11.62 -1.57
N PRO A 71 -0.94 11.04 -2.50
CA PRO A 71 -0.86 9.61 -2.84
C PRO A 71 0.54 9.11 -3.20
N SER A 72 1.35 9.95 -3.86
CA SER A 72 2.74 9.65 -4.23
C SER A 72 3.66 9.46 -3.01
N MET A 73 3.46 10.25 -1.95
CA MET A 73 4.24 10.18 -0.72
C MET A 73 3.92 8.90 0.04
N ILE A 74 2.64 8.57 0.16
CA ILE A 74 2.17 7.33 0.81
C ILE A 74 2.73 6.10 0.07
N ALA A 75 2.68 6.11 -1.26
CA ALA A 75 3.25 5.04 -2.08
C ALA A 75 4.76 4.89 -1.89
N ALA A 76 5.50 6.01 -1.90
CA ALA A 76 6.95 6.00 -1.74
C ALA A 76 7.36 5.46 -0.36
N GLY A 77 6.71 5.95 0.71
CA GLY A 77 6.93 5.45 2.07
C GLY A 77 6.58 3.97 2.22
N SER A 78 5.46 3.54 1.65
CA SER A 78 5.03 2.13 1.68
C SER A 78 6.00 1.20 0.96
N VAL A 79 6.51 1.60 -0.21
CA VAL A 79 7.52 0.84 -0.96
C VAL A 79 8.84 0.81 -0.19
N ALA A 80 9.28 1.94 0.37
CA ALA A 80 10.50 2.00 1.17
C ALA A 80 10.43 1.08 2.40
N ALA A 81 9.32 1.12 3.14
CA ALA A 81 9.08 0.23 4.27
C ALA A 81 9.05 -1.24 3.86
N ALA A 82 8.41 -1.57 2.72
CA ALA A 82 8.39 -2.93 2.18
C ALA A 82 9.79 -3.43 1.78
N VAL A 83 10.62 -2.60 1.18
CA VAL A 83 12.01 -2.92 0.83
C VAL A 83 12.84 -3.19 2.08
N GLN A 84 12.73 -2.32 3.09
CA GLN A 84 13.43 -2.48 4.37
C GLN A 84 13.02 -3.78 5.07
N GLY A 85 11.72 -4.07 5.14
CA GLY A 85 11.22 -5.31 5.73
C GLY A 85 11.69 -6.57 4.99
N LEU A 86 11.80 -6.52 3.65
CA LEU A 86 12.33 -7.65 2.88
C LEU A 86 13.82 -7.88 3.14
N TYR A 87 14.63 -6.81 3.22
CA TYR A 87 16.06 -6.92 3.51
C TYR A 87 16.32 -7.50 4.91
N LEU A 88 15.57 -7.05 5.92
CA LEU A 88 15.65 -7.58 7.29
C LEU A 88 15.34 -9.08 7.33
N LYS A 89 14.32 -9.53 6.60
CA LYS A 89 13.98 -10.95 6.48
C LYS A 89 15.09 -11.77 5.79
N SER A 90 15.76 -11.19 4.80
CA SER A 90 16.92 -11.83 4.16
C SER A 90 18.09 -11.97 5.14
N THR A 91 18.42 -10.93 5.92
CA THR A 91 19.48 -11.02 6.93
C THR A 91 19.15 -12.02 8.04
N ASP A 92 17.90 -12.08 8.51
CA ASP A 92 17.47 -13.05 9.52
C ASP A 92 17.57 -14.50 9.02
N SER A 93 17.28 -14.75 7.75
CA SER A 93 17.46 -16.08 7.15
C SER A 93 18.93 -16.52 7.09
N CYS A 94 19.86 -15.57 6.88
CA CYS A 94 21.29 -15.85 6.94
C CYS A 94 21.75 -16.17 8.36
N LEU A 95 21.29 -15.40 9.35
CA LEU A 95 21.60 -15.63 10.77
C LEU A 95 20.98 -16.95 11.27
N SER A 96 19.75 -17.28 10.86
CA SER A 96 19.11 -18.55 11.21
C SER A 96 19.83 -19.76 10.61
N SER A 97 20.43 -19.62 9.42
CA SER A 97 21.15 -20.72 8.76
C SER A 97 22.50 -21.01 9.43
N GLN A 98 23.15 -19.99 10.00
CA GLN A 98 24.43 -20.12 10.70
C GLN A 98 24.30 -20.76 12.09
N ASN A 99 23.11 -20.76 12.69
CA ASN A 99 22.88 -21.34 14.02
C ASN A 99 22.61 -22.85 14.00
N LEU A 100 22.51 -23.51 12.83
CA LEU A 100 22.18 -24.94 12.74
C LEU A 100 23.37 -25.89 12.45
N THR A 101 24.62 -25.40 12.46
CA THR A 101 25.81 -26.23 12.15
C THR A 101 26.82 -26.38 13.30
N ASN A 102 26.46 -26.02 14.53
CA ASN A 102 27.30 -26.30 15.71
C ASN A 102 26.63 -27.30 16.66
N PHE A 103 26.70 -28.60 16.34
CA PHE A 103 26.80 -29.72 17.28
C PHE A 103 27.32 -30.96 16.55
#